data_AF-A0A850Q4C9-F1
#
_entry.id   AF-A0A850Q4C9-F1
#
_cell.length_a   1.000
_cell.length_b   1.000
_cell.length_c   1.000
_cell.angle_alpha   90.00
_cell.angle_beta   90.00
_cell.angle_gamma   90.00
#
_symmetry.space_group_name_H-M   'P 1'
#
loop_
_entity.id
_entity.type
_entity.pdbx_description
1 polymer ?
#
loop_
_entity_poly.entity_id
_entity_poly.type
_entity_poly.pdbx_seq_one_letter_code
_entity_poly.pdbx_strand_id
1 'polypeptide(L)'
;QESNRDALSSNTFLNQQADEIASIEAISPVKDENKEPYSTKNQNLTPEIMSTNHENFERRYDLSPEALELEKYKLQLAHELELEKIQATKEEKEREQLIREQELQLKRDELDFSRKQKEDEKRKLLFSVKTLSDNCNDEEYSLEEANSILERARKALSDCDKYCFVNDIAFQESIIQVILQKIISILSEFIGEFDEDDDDDELKSLKFDRSFRKMQNTISFHSF
;
A
#
# COMPACT_ATOMS: atom_id res chain seq x y z
N GLN A 1 8.46 -11.61 47.49
CA GLN A 1 9.79 -11.13 47.09
C GLN A 1 9.59 -10.28 45.85
N GLU A 2 9.59 -8.96 46.04
CA GLU A 2 9.68 -7.97 44.96
C GLU A 2 11.12 -7.90 44.45
N SER A 3 11.33 -7.71 43.15
CA SER A 3 12.63 -7.30 42.62
C SER A 3 12.48 -6.57 41.27
N ASN A 4 12.52 -5.25 41.37
CA ASN A 4 13.09 -4.27 40.44
C ASN A 4 13.63 -4.79 39.11
N ARG A 5 13.10 -4.26 37.99
CA ARG A 5 13.89 -3.77 36.85
C ARG A 5 13.13 -2.68 36.10
N ASP A 6 13.35 -1.45 36.56
CA ASP A 6 13.31 -0.26 35.71
C ASP A 6 14.73 0.10 35.28
N ALA A 7 14.81 0.80 34.15
CA ALA A 7 15.96 1.48 33.54
C ALA A 7 16.93 0.65 32.68
N LEU A 8 17.04 1.08 31.42
CA LEU A 8 18.22 1.48 30.63
C LEU A 8 17.79 1.48 29.15
N SER A 9 18.18 2.38 28.24
CA SER A 9 18.94 3.63 28.26
C SER A 9 19.02 4.07 26.79
N SER A 10 18.92 5.37 26.56
CA SER A 10 19.35 6.15 25.40
C SER A 10 20.36 5.50 24.44
N ASN A 11 20.03 5.51 23.15
CA ASN A 11 20.98 5.57 22.03
C ASN A 11 20.38 6.54 21.00
N THR A 12 20.69 7.84 21.03
CA THR A 12 21.73 8.50 20.21
C THR A 12 21.88 7.92 18.80
N PHE A 13 21.42 8.67 17.79
CA PHE A 13 22.06 8.68 16.47
C PHE A 13 22.18 10.12 15.95
N LEU A 14 23.39 10.43 15.52
CA LEU A 14 23.88 11.71 15.03
C LEU A 14 24.51 11.43 13.66
N ASN A 15 24.39 12.38 12.72
CA ASN A 15 25.09 12.48 11.42
C ASN A 15 24.66 11.46 10.33
N GLN A 16 24.57 11.78 9.02
CA GLN A 16 25.31 12.75 8.19
C GLN A 16 24.59 12.98 6.83
N GLN A 17 24.86 14.12 6.18
CA GLN A 17 24.42 14.50 4.82
C GLN A 17 24.99 13.60 3.70
N ALA A 18 24.26 13.48 2.58
CA ALA A 18 24.82 13.50 1.22
C ALA A 18 23.72 13.76 0.17
N ASP A 19 24.03 14.69 -0.73
CA ASP A 19 23.25 15.18 -1.88
C ASP A 19 23.10 14.16 -3.03
N GLU A 20 22.27 14.57 -4.00
CA GLU A 20 22.15 14.14 -5.42
C GLU A 20 21.26 12.94 -5.73
N ILE A 21 20.09 13.20 -6.35
CA ILE A 21 19.90 13.01 -7.80
C ILE A 21 19.02 14.15 -8.34
N ALA A 22 19.51 14.81 -9.38
CA ALA A 22 18.88 15.90 -10.12
C ALA A 22 17.98 15.40 -11.27
N SER A 23 16.98 16.24 -11.58
CA SER A 23 16.40 16.51 -12.91
C SER A 23 15.42 15.52 -13.56
N ILE A 24 14.19 15.99 -13.83
CA ILE A 24 13.64 16.29 -15.19
C ILE A 24 12.34 17.14 -15.06
N GLU A 25 12.42 18.38 -15.61
CA GLU A 25 11.43 19.18 -16.38
C GLU A 25 9.97 19.32 -15.88
N ALA A 26 9.54 20.50 -15.40
CA ALA A 26 9.09 21.69 -16.14
C ALA A 26 7.70 21.59 -16.81
N ILE A 27 6.65 22.04 -16.11
CA ILE A 27 5.45 22.65 -16.73
C ILE A 27 5.02 23.89 -15.91
N SER A 28 4.86 25.00 -16.65
CA SER A 28 4.63 26.40 -16.29
C SER A 28 3.37 26.74 -15.45
N PRO A 29 3.32 27.95 -14.86
CA PRO A 29 2.24 28.40 -13.98
C PRO A 29 1.00 28.87 -14.74
N VAL A 30 -0.17 28.60 -14.19
CA VAL A 30 -1.45 29.14 -14.66
C VAL A 30 -1.54 30.61 -14.26
N LYS A 31 -1.89 31.43 -15.25
CA LYS A 31 -1.98 32.89 -15.22
C LYS A 31 -3.17 33.36 -14.37
N ASP A 32 -2.92 34.33 -13.50
CA ASP A 32 -3.92 35.27 -13.01
C ASP A 32 -4.28 36.25 -14.14
N GLU A 33 -5.56 36.24 -14.52
CA GLU A 33 -6.18 37.29 -15.33
C GLU A 33 -7.32 37.91 -14.54
N ASN A 34 -7.08 39.06 -13.92
CA ASN A 34 -8.02 40.19 -13.95
C ASN A 34 -7.28 41.49 -13.59
N LYS A 35 -6.92 42.21 -14.65
CA LYS A 35 -6.52 43.62 -14.64
C LYS A 35 -7.78 44.48 -14.69
N GLU A 36 -7.75 45.63 -14.01
CA GLU A 36 -8.34 46.92 -14.41
C GLU A 36 -7.84 48.01 -13.43
N PRO A 37 -7.78 49.30 -13.82
CA PRO A 37 -6.49 49.96 -14.02
C PRO A 37 -6.23 51.19 -13.12
N TYR A 38 -4.98 51.67 -13.21
CA TYR A 38 -4.44 52.88 -12.59
C TYR A 38 -5.31 54.13 -12.74
N SER A 39 -5.46 54.89 -11.65
CA SER A 39 -5.74 56.32 -11.68
C SER A 39 -4.84 57.05 -10.69
N THR A 40 -3.69 57.50 -11.20
CA THR A 40 -2.80 58.47 -10.56
C THR A 40 -3.41 59.86 -10.68
N LYS A 41 -3.95 60.41 -9.59
CA LYS A 41 -4.17 61.85 -9.45
C LYS A 41 -3.07 62.46 -8.58
N ASN A 42 -2.19 63.18 -9.26
CA ASN A 42 -1.29 64.18 -8.69
C ASN A 42 -2.08 65.15 -7.80
N GLN A 43 -1.68 65.28 -6.54
CA GLN A 43 -1.93 66.49 -5.78
C GLN A 43 -0.60 66.98 -5.20
N ASN A 44 -0.36 68.27 -5.45
CA ASN A 44 0.88 68.98 -5.24
C ASN A 44 1.38 68.85 -3.80
N LEU A 45 2.62 68.38 -3.65
CA LEU A 45 3.41 68.53 -2.42
C LEU A 45 3.82 69.99 -2.30
N THR A 46 3.03 70.82 -1.62
CA THR A 46 3.56 72.02 -0.99
C THR A 46 4.39 71.59 0.22
N PRO A 47 5.65 72.04 0.37
CA PRO A 47 6.43 71.72 1.55
C PRO A 47 5.76 72.40 2.75
N GLU A 48 5.21 71.59 3.65
CA GLU A 48 4.74 72.09 4.94
C GLU A 48 5.97 72.60 5.70
N ILE A 49 6.02 73.91 5.81
CA ILE A 49 7.05 74.66 6.52
C ILE A 49 6.99 74.18 7.97
N MET A 50 8.11 73.67 8.50
CA MET A 50 8.19 73.27 9.91
C MET A 50 7.92 74.49 10.80
N SER A 51 6.67 74.63 11.23
CA SER A 51 6.28 75.60 12.24
C SER A 51 6.75 75.10 13.60
N THR A 52 7.93 75.57 14.01
CA THR A 52 8.46 75.44 15.37
C THR A 52 7.63 76.31 16.33
N ASN A 53 6.43 75.86 16.67
CA ASN A 53 5.77 76.24 17.90
C ASN A 53 5.67 74.98 18.77
N HIS A 54 6.75 74.72 19.51
CA HIS A 54 6.74 73.83 20.67
C HIS A 54 5.98 74.54 21.81
N GLU A 55 4.68 74.77 21.61
CA GLU A 55 3.78 75.15 22.68
C GLU A 55 3.20 73.88 23.29
N ASN A 56 3.79 73.49 24.41
CA ASN A 56 3.13 72.82 25.53
C ASN A 56 2.02 71.83 25.17
N PHE A 57 2.40 70.64 24.74
CA PHE A 57 1.71 69.43 25.17
C PHE A 57 2.76 68.37 25.50
N GLU A 58 3.48 68.56 26.60
CA GLU A 58 3.68 67.42 27.50
C GLU A 58 2.27 66.91 27.85
N ARG A 59 1.69 66.04 27.02
CA ARG A 59 0.66 65.13 27.51
C ARG A 59 1.37 64.21 28.49
N ARG A 60 1.54 64.70 29.71
CA ARG A 60 1.52 63.83 30.88
C ARG A 60 0.22 63.07 30.73
N TYR A 61 0.33 61.82 30.32
CA TYR A 61 -0.71 60.86 30.57
C TYR A 61 -0.79 60.73 32.09
N ASP A 62 -1.49 61.66 32.76
CA ASP A 62 -2.10 61.40 34.05
C ASP A 62 -3.24 60.42 33.78
N LEU A 63 -2.86 59.20 33.37
CA LEU A 63 -3.75 58.05 33.40
C LEU A 63 -4.13 57.89 34.86
N SER A 64 -5.42 58.07 35.17
CA SER A 64 -5.91 57.72 36.49
C SER A 64 -5.51 56.25 36.77
N PRO A 65 -5.20 55.89 38.02
CA PRO A 65 -4.88 54.50 38.37
C PRO A 65 -5.89 53.50 37.82
N GLU A 66 -7.17 53.89 37.77
CA GLU A 66 -8.27 53.12 37.19
C GLU A 66 -8.14 52.90 35.68
N ALA A 67 -7.71 53.89 34.90
CA ALA A 67 -7.48 53.74 33.46
C ALA A 67 -6.30 52.81 33.17
N LEU A 68 -5.25 52.87 33.98
CA LEU A 68 -4.08 52.00 33.89
C LEU A 68 -4.42 50.55 34.28
N GLU A 69 -5.24 50.35 35.31
CA GLU A 69 -5.74 49.03 35.71
C GLU A 69 -6.64 48.42 34.63
N LEU A 70 -7.50 49.21 34.01
CA LEU A 70 -8.36 48.77 32.91
C LEU A 70 -7.52 48.36 31.68
N GLU A 71 -6.48 49.11 31.35
CA GLU A 71 -5.57 48.79 30.25
C GLU A 71 -4.76 47.51 30.51
N LYS A 72 -4.29 47.33 31.75
CA LYS A 72 -3.65 46.08 32.19
C LYS A 72 -4.61 44.88 32.05
N TYR A 73 -5.87 45.03 32.47
CA TYR A 73 -6.87 43.97 32.35
C TYR A 73 -7.17 43.62 30.89
N LYS A 74 -7.29 44.63 30.00
CA LYS A 74 -7.45 44.42 28.56
C LYS A 74 -6.28 43.67 27.95
N LEU A 75 -5.05 44.00 28.35
CA LEU A 75 -3.85 43.34 27.86
C LEU A 75 -3.77 41.88 28.35
N GLN A 76 -4.11 41.63 29.62
CA GLN A 76 -4.20 40.27 30.17
C GLN A 76 -5.24 39.43 29.43
N LEU A 77 -6.44 39.97 29.21
CA LEU A 77 -7.49 39.29 28.46
C LEU A 77 -7.06 39.00 27.01
N ALA A 78 -6.42 39.94 26.34
CA ALA A 78 -5.92 39.73 24.97
C ALA A 78 -4.85 38.63 24.91
N HIS A 79 -3.96 38.57 25.90
CA HIS A 79 -2.95 37.52 26.01
C HIS A 79 -3.56 36.15 26.30
N GLU A 80 -4.53 36.07 27.22
CA GLU A 80 -5.27 34.82 27.50
C GLU A 80 -5.98 34.29 26.25
N LEU A 81 -6.65 35.18 25.50
CA LEU A 81 -7.29 34.82 24.22
C LEU A 81 -6.29 34.35 23.17
N GLU A 82 -5.09 34.95 23.11
CA GLU A 82 -4.06 34.52 22.17
C GLU A 82 -3.49 33.15 22.54
N LEU A 83 -3.29 32.87 23.83
CA LEU A 83 -2.90 31.55 24.32
C LEU A 83 -3.95 30.49 24.00
N GLU A 84 -5.24 30.80 24.16
CA GLU A 84 -6.33 29.89 23.81
C GLU A 84 -6.34 29.56 22.32
N LYS A 85 -6.14 30.57 21.44
CA LYS A 85 -6.01 30.34 19.99
C LYS A 85 -4.82 29.46 19.63
N ILE A 86 -3.66 29.69 20.25
CA ILE A 86 -2.47 28.87 20.03
C ILE A 86 -2.74 27.43 20.46
N GLN A 87 -3.38 27.25 21.62
CA GLN A 87 -3.73 25.93 22.13
C GLN A 87 -4.72 25.20 21.22
N ALA A 88 -5.78 25.87 20.77
CA ALA A 88 -6.75 25.29 19.84
C ALA A 88 -6.10 24.92 18.49
N THR A 89 -5.21 25.77 17.98
CA THR A 89 -4.48 25.49 16.73
C THR A 89 -3.54 24.29 16.88
N LYS A 90 -2.92 24.14 18.06
CA LYS A 90 -2.04 23.01 18.35
C LYS A 90 -2.84 21.71 18.45
N GLU A 91 -3.96 21.73 19.17
CA GLU A 91 -4.85 20.57 19.30
C GLU A 91 -5.41 20.12 17.94
N GLU A 92 -5.83 21.06 17.09
CA GLU A 92 -6.31 20.74 15.74
C GLU A 92 -5.21 20.09 14.88
N LYS A 93 -3.98 20.61 14.93
CA LYS A 93 -2.84 20.01 14.22
C LYS A 93 -2.48 18.63 14.72
N GLU A 94 -2.48 18.42 16.04
CA GLU A 94 -2.23 17.09 16.64
C GLU A 94 -3.32 16.09 16.23
N ARG A 95 -4.58 16.53 16.21
CA ARG A 95 -5.71 15.70 15.75
C ARG A 95 -5.59 15.35 14.27
N GLU A 96 -5.28 16.32 13.41
CA GLU A 96 -5.09 16.09 11.98
C GLU A 96 -3.94 15.11 11.71
N GLN A 97 -2.81 15.28 12.41
CA GLN A 97 -1.67 14.37 12.31
C GLN A 97 -2.03 12.95 12.74
N LEU A 98 -2.76 12.80 13.85
CA LEU A 98 -3.20 11.50 14.33
C LEU A 98 -4.10 10.78 13.32
N ILE A 99 -5.06 11.50 12.72
CA ILE A 99 -5.95 10.94 11.68
C ILE A 99 -5.13 10.50 10.47
N ARG A 100 -4.21 11.34 10.01
CA ARG A 100 -3.35 11.02 8.86
C ARG A 100 -2.46 9.81 9.11
N GLU A 101 -1.90 9.68 10.32
CA GLU A 101 -1.10 8.52 10.70
C GLU A 101 -1.94 7.24 10.70
N GLN A 102 -3.16 7.29 11.24
CA GLN A 102 -4.09 6.17 11.22
C GLN A 102 -4.49 5.76 9.79
N GLU A 103 -4.79 6.71 8.91
CA GLU A 103 -5.13 6.42 7.51
C GLU A 103 -3.96 5.77 6.76
N LEU A 104 -2.73 6.25 6.99
CA LEU A 104 -1.53 5.67 6.39
C LEU A 104 -1.29 4.25 6.92
N GLN A 105 -1.47 4.04 8.22
CA GLN A 105 -1.33 2.72 8.83
C GLN A 105 -2.38 1.74 8.30
N LEU A 106 -3.64 2.15 8.20
CA LEU A 106 -4.71 1.33 7.63
C LEU A 106 -4.42 0.94 6.18
N LYS A 107 -4.00 1.89 5.34
CA LYS A 107 -3.62 1.60 3.94
C LYS A 107 -2.46 0.61 3.85
N ARG A 108 -1.48 0.72 4.74
CA ARG A 108 -0.36 -0.22 4.81
C ARG A 108 -0.84 -1.61 5.20
N ASP A 109 -1.68 -1.70 6.23
CA ASP A 109 -2.22 -2.97 6.72
C ASP A 109 -3.11 -3.65 5.65
N GLU A 110 -3.91 -2.89 4.90
CA GLU A 110 -4.71 -3.37 3.77
C GLU A 110 -3.84 -3.95 2.65
N LEU A 111 -2.76 -3.26 2.28
CA LEU A 111 -1.81 -3.73 1.28
C LEU A 111 -1.09 -5.01 1.72
N ASP A 112 -0.61 -5.05 2.96
CA ASP A 112 0.09 -6.21 3.52
C ASP A 112 -0.87 -7.41 3.63
N PHE A 113 -2.12 -7.18 4.04
CA PHE A 113 -3.15 -8.21 4.06
C PHE A 113 -3.46 -8.76 2.66
N SER A 114 -3.67 -7.88 1.68
CA SER A 114 -3.94 -8.27 0.29
C SER A 114 -2.79 -9.08 -0.29
N ARG A 115 -1.54 -8.64 -0.07
CA ARG A 115 -0.34 -9.37 -0.51
C ARG A 115 -0.27 -10.76 0.11
N LYS A 116 -0.49 -10.86 1.42
CA LYS A 116 -0.46 -12.15 2.13
C LYS A 116 -1.53 -13.11 1.61
N GLN A 117 -2.74 -12.60 1.38
CA GLN A 117 -3.84 -13.39 0.82
C GLN A 117 -3.48 -13.95 -0.57
N LYS A 118 -2.90 -13.13 -1.44
CA LYS A 118 -2.44 -13.55 -2.77
C LYS A 118 -1.33 -14.60 -2.70
N GLU A 119 -0.37 -14.45 -1.78
CA GLU A 119 0.69 -15.44 -1.58
C GLU A 119 0.15 -16.77 -1.05
N ASP A 120 -0.81 -16.74 -0.12
CA ASP A 120 -1.44 -17.94 0.43
C ASP A 120 -2.25 -18.69 -0.63
N GLU A 121 -2.99 -17.96 -1.48
CA GLU A 121 -3.73 -18.54 -2.61
C GLU A 121 -2.78 -19.19 -3.63
N LYS A 122 -1.70 -18.49 -4.02
CA LYS A 122 -0.63 -19.06 -4.86
C LYS A 122 -0.09 -20.36 -4.27
N ARG A 123 0.27 -20.37 -2.99
CA ARG A 123 0.84 -21.56 -2.33
C ARG A 123 -0.15 -22.72 -2.35
N LYS A 124 -1.43 -22.48 -2.11
CA LYS A 124 -2.48 -23.51 -2.17
C LYS A 124 -2.59 -24.12 -3.56
N LEU A 125 -2.59 -23.30 -4.61
CA LEU A 125 -2.66 -23.77 -5.99
C LEU A 125 -1.42 -24.57 -6.38
N LEU A 126 -0.22 -24.03 -6.11
CA LEU A 126 1.04 -24.73 -6.39
C LEU A 126 1.15 -26.05 -5.62
N PHE A 127 0.68 -26.09 -4.38
CA PHE A 127 0.62 -27.32 -3.58
C PHE A 127 -0.35 -28.34 -4.19
N SER A 128 -1.54 -27.90 -4.63
CA SER A 128 -2.51 -28.76 -5.31
C SER A 128 -1.93 -29.41 -6.57
N VAL A 129 -1.26 -28.60 -7.41
CA VAL A 129 -0.58 -29.12 -8.62
C VAL A 129 0.53 -30.10 -8.24
N LYS A 130 1.33 -29.79 -7.21
CA LYS A 130 2.37 -30.69 -6.73
C LYS A 130 1.80 -32.03 -6.29
N THR A 131 0.80 -32.02 -5.41
CA THR A 131 0.14 -33.25 -4.94
C THR A 131 -0.47 -34.04 -6.09
N LEU A 132 -1.07 -33.36 -7.06
CA LEU A 132 -1.63 -34.02 -8.24
C LEU A 132 -0.53 -34.67 -9.10
N SER A 133 0.58 -33.98 -9.32
CA SER A 133 1.73 -34.53 -10.03
C SER A 133 2.34 -35.72 -9.28
N ASP A 134 2.47 -35.65 -7.96
CA ASP A 134 3.05 -36.71 -7.12
C ASP A 134 2.16 -37.96 -7.05
N ASN A 135 0.86 -37.83 -7.29
CA ASN A 135 -0.08 -38.95 -7.37
C ASN A 135 -0.13 -39.62 -8.76
N CYS A 136 0.52 -39.03 -9.77
CA CYS A 136 0.60 -39.59 -11.12
C CYS A 136 1.81 -40.53 -11.19
N ASN A 137 1.62 -41.77 -10.73
CA ASN A 137 2.65 -42.81 -10.72
C ASN A 137 2.35 -43.88 -11.77
N ASP A 138 3.36 -44.68 -12.11
CA ASP A 138 3.16 -45.86 -12.97
C ASP A 138 2.54 -46.97 -12.12
N GLU A 139 1.21 -46.99 -12.08
CA GLU A 139 0.41 -47.92 -11.28
C GLU A 139 -0.78 -48.42 -12.11
N GLU A 140 -1.52 -49.36 -11.52
CA GLU A 140 -2.81 -49.78 -12.06
C GLU A 140 -3.89 -48.83 -11.52
N TYR A 141 -4.70 -48.29 -12.43
CA TYR A 141 -5.79 -47.38 -12.09
C TYR A 141 -7.11 -47.98 -12.54
N SER A 142 -8.16 -47.79 -11.74
CA SER A 142 -9.53 -48.01 -12.21
C SER A 142 -10.00 -46.85 -13.08
N LEU A 143 -11.08 -47.06 -13.83
CA LEU A 143 -11.69 -46.00 -14.62
C LEU A 143 -12.18 -44.84 -13.74
N GLU A 144 -12.74 -45.14 -12.57
CA GLU A 144 -13.20 -44.12 -11.61
C GLU A 144 -12.04 -43.29 -11.06
N GLU A 145 -10.93 -43.94 -10.69
CA GLU A 145 -9.73 -43.27 -10.18
C GLU A 145 -9.11 -42.34 -11.23
N ALA A 146 -8.97 -42.83 -12.48
CA ALA A 146 -8.43 -42.06 -13.58
C ALA A 146 -9.31 -40.83 -13.88
N ASN A 147 -10.63 -41.00 -13.93
CA ASN A 147 -11.58 -39.90 -14.10
C ASN A 147 -11.50 -38.87 -12.96
N SER A 148 -11.38 -39.33 -11.71
CA SER A 148 -11.20 -38.47 -10.54
C SER A 148 -9.92 -37.64 -10.60
N ILE A 149 -8.81 -38.23 -11.06
CA ILE A 149 -7.55 -37.50 -11.25
C ILE A 149 -7.67 -36.50 -12.41
N LEU A 150 -8.31 -36.90 -13.53
CA LEU A 150 -8.52 -36.05 -14.69
C LEU A 150 -9.32 -34.79 -14.35
N GLU A 151 -10.43 -34.94 -13.63
CA GLU A 151 -11.26 -33.80 -13.21
C GLU A 151 -10.51 -32.88 -12.24
N ARG A 152 -9.72 -33.44 -11.32
CA ARG A 152 -8.84 -32.65 -10.46
C ARG A 152 -7.79 -31.89 -11.26
N ALA A 153 -7.22 -32.48 -12.31
CA ALA A 153 -6.21 -31.85 -13.16
C ALA A 153 -6.81 -30.70 -13.98
N ARG A 154 -8.01 -30.90 -14.57
CA ARG A 154 -8.76 -29.86 -15.30
C ARG A 154 -9.12 -28.69 -14.39
N LYS A 155 -9.57 -28.98 -13.17
CA LYS A 155 -9.87 -27.97 -12.17
C LYS A 155 -8.63 -27.19 -11.76
N ALA A 156 -7.53 -27.88 -11.46
CA ALA A 156 -6.27 -27.24 -11.09
C ALA A 156 -5.75 -26.33 -12.21
N LEU A 157 -5.85 -26.75 -13.47
CA LEU A 157 -5.51 -25.92 -14.63
C LEU A 157 -6.36 -24.65 -14.68
N SER A 158 -7.68 -24.78 -14.57
CA SER A 158 -8.60 -23.64 -14.57
C SER A 158 -8.36 -22.67 -13.41
N ASP A 159 -8.09 -23.18 -12.22
CA ASP A 159 -7.85 -22.35 -11.04
C ASP A 159 -6.49 -21.63 -11.13
N CYS A 160 -5.46 -22.28 -11.69
CA CYS A 160 -4.17 -21.63 -11.96
C CYS A 160 -4.29 -20.56 -13.06
N ASP A 161 -5.01 -20.84 -14.14
CA ASP A 161 -5.29 -19.86 -15.21
C ASP A 161 -5.96 -18.61 -14.65
N LYS A 162 -7.02 -18.78 -13.84
CA LYS A 162 -7.75 -17.66 -13.21
C LYS A 162 -6.85 -16.86 -12.28
N TYR A 163 -6.08 -17.53 -11.42
CA TYR A 163 -5.15 -16.85 -10.51
C TYR A 163 -4.13 -16.02 -11.28
N CYS A 164 -3.54 -16.59 -12.33
CA CYS A 164 -2.54 -15.90 -13.13
C CYS A 164 -3.15 -14.73 -13.90
N PHE A 165 -4.36 -14.89 -14.46
CA PHE A 165 -5.08 -13.81 -15.12
C PHE A 165 -5.37 -12.64 -14.18
N VAL A 166 -5.89 -12.90 -12.98
CA VAL A 166 -6.22 -11.85 -11.99
C VAL A 166 -4.97 -11.12 -11.46
N ASN A 167 -3.81 -11.76 -11.50
CA ASN A 167 -2.56 -11.20 -10.99
C ASN A 167 -1.57 -10.79 -12.09
N ASP A 168 -2.01 -10.71 -13.34
CA ASP A 168 -1.19 -10.33 -14.51
C ASP A 168 0.10 -11.17 -14.64
N ILE A 169 0.02 -12.46 -14.34
CA ILE A 169 1.12 -13.42 -14.43
C ILE A 169 1.02 -14.17 -15.77
N ALA A 170 2.12 -14.26 -16.51
CA ALA A 170 2.20 -15.07 -17.71
C ALA A 170 2.17 -16.57 -17.35
N PHE A 171 1.02 -17.22 -17.56
CA PHE A 171 0.87 -18.66 -17.32
C PHE A 171 1.08 -19.52 -18.57
N GLN A 172 0.90 -18.92 -19.75
CA GLN A 172 1.14 -19.61 -21.01
C GLN A 172 2.60 -20.07 -21.08
N GLU A 173 2.79 -21.32 -21.49
CA GLU A 173 4.11 -21.98 -21.60
C GLU A 173 4.83 -22.18 -20.25
N SER A 174 4.17 -21.87 -19.13
CA SER A 174 4.70 -22.22 -17.80
C SER A 174 4.88 -23.72 -17.68
N ILE A 175 5.90 -24.15 -16.94
CA ILE A 175 6.16 -25.58 -16.72
C ILE A 175 4.94 -26.24 -16.02
N ILE A 176 4.24 -25.49 -15.17
CA ILE A 176 3.02 -25.96 -14.48
C ILE A 176 1.90 -26.22 -15.48
N GLN A 177 1.64 -25.28 -16.39
CA GLN A 177 0.64 -25.47 -17.43
C GLN A 177 0.97 -26.70 -18.29
N VAL A 178 2.23 -26.82 -18.71
CA VAL A 178 2.72 -27.94 -19.53
C VAL A 178 2.53 -29.28 -18.81
N ILE A 179 2.85 -29.36 -17.51
CA ILE A 179 2.62 -30.57 -16.71
C ILE A 179 1.14 -30.91 -16.65
N LEU A 180 0.28 -29.95 -16.30
CA LEU A 180 -1.15 -30.19 -16.17
C LEU A 180 -1.78 -30.64 -17.49
N GLN A 181 -1.40 -30.00 -18.60
CA GLN A 181 -1.84 -30.40 -19.94
C GLN A 181 -1.40 -31.82 -20.30
N LYS A 182 -0.16 -32.21 -19.93
CA LYS A 182 0.32 -33.57 -20.16
C LYS A 182 -0.43 -34.61 -19.34
N ILE A 183 -0.69 -34.32 -18.05
CA ILE A 183 -1.50 -35.21 -17.21
C ILE A 183 -2.89 -35.39 -17.81
N ILE A 184 -3.53 -34.29 -18.20
CA ILE A 184 -4.86 -34.32 -18.83
C ILE A 184 -4.84 -35.15 -20.12
N SER A 185 -3.83 -34.96 -20.98
CA SER A 185 -3.69 -35.69 -22.23
C SER A 185 -3.53 -37.19 -22.01
N ILE A 186 -2.61 -37.60 -21.12
CA ILE A 186 -2.32 -39.00 -20.82
C ILE A 186 -3.55 -39.69 -20.23
N LEU A 187 -4.21 -39.05 -19.26
CA LEU A 187 -5.41 -39.61 -18.63
C LEU A 187 -6.59 -39.68 -19.60
N SER A 188 -6.77 -38.68 -20.47
CA SER A 188 -7.85 -38.71 -21.46
C SER A 188 -7.65 -39.81 -22.50
N GLU A 189 -6.40 -40.08 -22.91
CA GLU A 189 -6.06 -41.19 -23.78
C GLU A 189 -6.31 -42.53 -23.08
N PHE A 190 -5.82 -42.69 -21.85
CA PHE A 190 -6.05 -43.90 -21.04
C PHE A 190 -7.52 -44.21 -20.81
N ILE A 191 -8.34 -43.21 -20.45
CA ILE A 191 -9.79 -43.37 -20.29
C ILE A 191 -10.45 -43.75 -21.61
N GLY A 192 -9.95 -43.25 -22.74
CA GLY A 192 -10.43 -43.62 -24.06
C GLY A 192 -10.10 -45.05 -24.50
N GLU A 193 -9.20 -45.76 -23.77
CA GLU A 193 -8.88 -47.17 -23.98
C GLU A 193 -9.79 -48.14 -23.19
N PHE A 194 -10.69 -47.61 -22.34
CA PHE A 194 -11.75 -48.41 -21.74
C PHE A 194 -12.90 -48.54 -22.74
N ASP A 195 -13.20 -49.78 -23.13
CA ASP A 195 -14.36 -50.08 -23.97
C ASP A 195 -15.64 -49.93 -23.12
N GLU A 196 -16.78 -49.66 -23.76
CA GLU A 196 -18.07 -49.52 -23.05
C GLU A 196 -18.52 -50.81 -22.32
N ASP A 197 -17.87 -51.93 -22.61
CA ASP A 197 -18.12 -53.26 -22.03
C ASP A 197 -17.13 -53.63 -20.90
N ASP A 198 -16.13 -52.78 -20.61
CA ASP A 198 -15.21 -53.02 -19.50
C ASP A 198 -15.89 -52.67 -18.17
N ASP A 199 -15.81 -53.56 -17.18
CA ASP A 199 -16.30 -53.28 -15.83
C ASP A 199 -15.54 -52.08 -15.26
N ASP A 200 -16.23 -51.09 -14.65
CA ASP A 200 -15.62 -49.89 -14.04
C ASP A 200 -14.53 -50.21 -12.98
N ASP A 201 -14.58 -51.43 -12.43
CA ASP A 201 -13.65 -51.99 -11.45
C ASP A 201 -12.38 -52.60 -12.08
N GLU A 202 -12.29 -52.69 -13.42
CA GLU A 202 -11.13 -53.24 -14.10
C GLU A 202 -9.91 -52.32 -13.94
N LEU A 203 -8.83 -52.89 -13.42
CA LEU A 203 -7.57 -52.22 -13.20
C LEU A 203 -6.70 -52.33 -14.46
N LYS A 204 -6.43 -51.20 -15.12
CA LYS A 204 -5.52 -51.12 -16.27
C LYS A 204 -4.23 -50.39 -15.89
N SER A 205 -3.10 -50.82 -16.45
CA SER A 205 -1.81 -50.19 -16.18
C SER A 205 -1.68 -48.89 -16.96
N LEU A 206 -1.50 -47.79 -16.24
CA LEU A 206 -1.15 -46.50 -16.83
C LEU A 206 0.36 -46.24 -16.66
N LYS A 207 1.01 -45.74 -17.70
CA LYS A 207 2.41 -45.34 -17.63
C LYS A 207 2.59 -43.91 -18.08
N PHE A 208 3.21 -43.12 -17.22
CA PHE A 208 3.61 -41.77 -17.57
C PHE A 208 4.96 -41.81 -18.30
N ASP A 209 5.06 -41.03 -19.36
CA ASP A 209 6.25 -41.06 -20.21
C ASP A 209 7.50 -40.52 -19.49
N ARG A 210 8.68 -40.87 -20.03
CA ARG A 210 9.96 -40.41 -19.46
C ARG A 210 10.07 -38.88 -19.49
N SER A 211 9.37 -38.20 -20.41
CA SER A 211 9.39 -36.74 -20.48
C SER A 211 8.66 -36.13 -19.27
N PHE A 212 7.49 -36.66 -18.91
CA PHE A 212 6.70 -36.29 -17.74
C PHE A 212 7.53 -36.39 -16.46
N ARG A 213 8.13 -37.56 -16.21
CA ARG A 213 8.95 -37.78 -15.00
C ARG A 213 10.14 -36.81 -14.92
N LYS A 214 10.75 -36.48 -16.06
CA LYS A 214 11.81 -35.47 -16.09
C LYS A 214 11.26 -34.11 -15.67
N MET A 215 10.15 -33.64 -16.22
CA MET A 215 9.58 -32.35 -15.80
C MET A 215 9.17 -32.36 -14.34
N GLN A 216 8.48 -33.40 -13.87
CA GLN A 216 8.09 -33.55 -12.46
C GLN A 216 9.28 -33.40 -11.51
N ASN A 217 10.41 -34.06 -11.82
CA ASN A 217 11.62 -33.99 -10.99
C ASN A 217 12.37 -32.65 -11.08
N THR A 218 12.17 -31.89 -12.16
CA THR A 218 12.87 -30.62 -12.38
C THR A 218 12.05 -29.41 -11.95
N ILE A 219 10.73 -29.58 -11.78
CA ILE A 219 9.85 -28.45 -11.54
C ILE A 219 10.00 -27.93 -10.12
N SER A 220 10.09 -26.60 -10.02
CA SER A 220 10.05 -25.89 -8.75
C SER A 220 8.65 -25.33 -8.56
N PHE A 221 7.89 -25.89 -7.61
CA PHE A 221 6.54 -25.42 -7.26
C PHE A 221 6.57 -24.14 -6.39
N HIS A 222 7.40 -23.17 -6.76
CA HIS A 222 7.55 -21.89 -6.05
C HIS A 222 7.03 -20.69 -6.87
N SER A 223 6.85 -20.86 -8.18
CA SER A 223 6.33 -19.85 -9.10
C SER A 223 5.48 -20.49 -10.19
N PHE A 224 4.59 -19.67 -10.76
CA PHE A 224 3.99 -19.91 -12.07
C PHE A 224 4.99 -19.57 -13.16
#